data_AF-A0A2V2X037-F1
#
_entry.id   AF-A0A2V2X037-F1
#
_cell.length_a   1.000
_cell.length_b   1.000
_cell.length_c   1.000
_cell.angle_alpha   90.00
_cell.angle_beta   90.00
_cell.angle_gamma   90.00
#
_symmetry.space_group_name_H-M   'P 1'
#
loop_
_entity.id
_entity.type
_entity.pdbx_description
1 polymer ?
#
loop_
_entity_poly.entity_id
_entity_poly.type
_entity_poly.pdbx_seq_one_letter_code
_entity_poly.pdbx_strand_id
1 'polypeptide(L)'
;MPSTSTRRERSNLGKGSTGSESASKRPRREVTSDNSNAILSGTVLHNKADALLLPWLFECHRVLRAATPPFAVSAGFIKELLSPRYLKSSLNGVQQLTGCLLSDIVRLSSGHASGEERANMLPFDTNYADDVLCCLTSPFGQVARGEAPLKTCEQLIERASASHIFGYLIPHCRQPVQERLTCVFVGVQQAAAEHSQGTRLQPPVTIRSP
;
A
#
# COMPACT_ATOMS: atom_id res chain seq x y z
N MET A 1 51.90 32.38 -24.21
CA MET A 1 52.24 33.77 -24.58
C MET A 1 52.69 33.71 -26.03
N PRO A 2 51.97 34.29 -27.02
CA PRO A 2 51.03 35.41 -27.05
C PRO A 2 49.58 34.88 -27.28
N SER A 3 48.51 35.62 -27.59
CA SER A 3 48.01 36.98 -27.32
C SER A 3 46.50 36.94 -27.59
N THR A 4 45.74 37.61 -26.75
CA THR A 4 44.28 37.82 -26.80
C THR A 4 43.82 38.61 -28.03
N SER A 5 42.62 38.31 -28.51
CA SER A 5 41.78 39.26 -29.27
C SER A 5 40.33 39.16 -28.83
N THR A 6 39.92 40.08 -27.96
CA THR A 6 38.54 40.54 -27.78
C THR A 6 38.06 41.26 -29.03
N ARG A 7 36.77 41.15 -29.41
CA ARG A 7 35.91 42.31 -29.76
C ARG A 7 34.46 41.96 -30.19
N ARG A 8 33.52 42.65 -29.52
CA ARG A 8 32.22 43.22 -29.94
C ARG A 8 30.92 42.40 -29.98
N GLU A 9 30.03 42.88 -29.12
CA GLU A 9 28.58 42.93 -29.23
C GLU A 9 28.07 43.35 -30.61
N ARG A 10 26.94 42.74 -31.00
CA ARG A 10 25.86 43.44 -31.70
C ARG A 10 24.51 42.83 -31.32
N SER A 11 23.71 43.65 -30.66
CA SER A 11 22.27 43.50 -30.49
C SER A 11 21.55 43.44 -31.84
N ASN A 12 20.57 42.56 -32.00
CA ASN A 12 19.37 42.84 -32.78
C ASN A 12 18.21 41.94 -32.35
N LEU A 13 17.10 42.58 -32.00
CA LEU A 13 15.79 41.97 -31.80
C LEU A 13 15.27 41.37 -33.11
N GLY A 14 14.70 40.17 -33.02
CA GLY A 14 13.89 39.55 -34.06
C GLY A 14 12.98 38.49 -33.45
N LYS A 15 11.69 38.81 -33.35
CA LYS A 15 10.59 37.91 -32.95
C LYS A 15 10.55 36.65 -33.84
N GLY A 16 10.50 35.47 -33.23
CA GLY A 16 10.26 34.21 -33.92
C GLY A 16 9.89 33.11 -32.93
N SER A 17 8.60 32.82 -32.86
CA SER A 17 7.98 31.75 -32.07
C SER A 17 8.39 30.37 -32.56
N THR A 18 8.92 29.52 -31.69
CA THR A 18 8.68 28.07 -31.68
C THR A 18 8.88 27.52 -30.27
N GLY A 19 7.90 26.75 -29.81
CA GLY A 19 7.82 26.24 -28.46
C GLY A 19 8.94 25.28 -28.11
N SER A 20 9.32 25.29 -26.84
CA SER A 20 10.03 24.18 -26.21
C SER A 20 9.28 23.82 -24.94
N GLU A 21 8.64 22.66 -25.01
CA GLU A 21 7.88 22.03 -23.96
C GLU A 21 8.76 21.87 -22.72
N SER A 22 8.59 22.78 -21.76
CA SER A 22 9.09 22.58 -20.41
C SER A 22 8.26 21.45 -19.80
N ALA A 23 8.85 20.26 -19.76
CA ALA A 23 8.35 19.10 -19.04
C ALA A 23 7.90 19.55 -17.65
N SER A 24 6.58 19.59 -17.48
CA SER A 24 5.91 20.03 -16.27
C SER A 24 6.24 19.03 -15.16
N LYS A 25 7.27 19.34 -14.35
CA LYS A 25 7.49 18.69 -13.06
C LYS A 25 6.23 18.93 -12.24
N ARG A 26 5.38 17.91 -12.11
CA ARG A 26 4.24 17.91 -11.19
C ARG A 26 4.75 18.42 -9.83
N PRO A 27 4.18 19.49 -9.27
CA PRO A 27 4.55 19.93 -7.94
C PRO A 27 4.20 18.80 -6.98
N ARG A 28 5.21 18.28 -6.27
CA ARG A 28 5.03 17.37 -5.14
C ARG A 28 4.25 18.17 -4.10
N ARG A 29 2.93 18.00 -4.05
CA ARG A 29 2.07 18.62 -3.03
C ARG A 29 2.58 18.18 -1.66
N GLU A 30 3.22 19.09 -0.94
CA GLU A 30 3.42 18.95 0.50
C GLU A 30 2.04 18.81 1.13
N VAL A 31 1.83 17.69 1.82
CA VAL A 31 0.58 17.44 2.51
C VAL A 31 0.68 18.19 3.84
N THR A 32 -0.06 19.28 3.97
CA THR A 32 -0.16 20.00 5.24
C THR A 32 -0.90 19.15 6.28
N SER A 33 -0.59 19.35 7.56
CA SER A 33 -1.21 18.62 8.68
C SER A 33 -2.75 18.73 8.65
N ASP A 34 -3.29 19.92 8.35
CA ASP A 34 -4.73 20.16 8.28
C ASP A 34 -5.42 19.36 7.17
N ASN A 35 -4.76 19.23 6.01
CA ASN A 35 -5.26 18.41 4.92
C ASN A 35 -5.23 16.91 5.26
N SER A 36 -4.20 16.47 6.01
CA SER A 36 -4.09 15.08 6.50
C SER A 36 -5.23 14.73 7.45
N ASN A 37 -5.59 15.64 8.36
CA ASN A 37 -6.68 15.46 9.32
C ASN A 37 -8.05 15.33 8.63
N ALA A 38 -8.28 16.09 7.55
CA ALA A 38 -9.50 15.98 6.76
C ALA A 38 -9.60 14.64 6.01
N ILE A 39 -8.47 14.14 5.48
CA ILE A 39 -8.39 12.85 4.78
C ILE A 39 -8.62 11.68 5.75
N LEU A 40 -7.98 11.73 6.93
CA LEU A 40 -8.02 10.70 7.97
C LEU A 40 -9.16 10.93 8.99
N SER A 41 -10.30 11.40 8.51
CA SER A 41 -11.49 11.63 9.33
C SER A 41 -12.49 10.48 9.20
N GLY A 42 -12.90 9.91 10.35
CA GLY A 42 -13.90 8.84 10.39
C GLY A 42 -15.27 9.27 9.87
N THR A 43 -15.71 10.50 10.18
CA THR A 43 -17.00 11.01 9.70
C THR A 43 -16.99 11.24 8.19
N VAL A 44 -15.87 11.72 7.64
CA VAL A 44 -15.72 11.87 6.20
C VAL A 44 -15.73 10.50 5.52
N LEU A 45 -14.97 9.54 6.06
CA LEU A 45 -14.88 8.19 5.53
C LEU A 45 -16.26 7.49 5.54
N HIS A 46 -16.99 7.56 6.65
CA HIS A 46 -18.34 7.02 6.81
C HIS A 46 -19.30 7.52 5.73
N ASN A 47 -19.28 8.82 5.45
CA ASN A 47 -20.18 9.47 4.50
C ASN A 47 -19.76 9.31 3.03
N LYS A 48 -18.62 8.68 2.71
CA LYS A 48 -18.24 8.45 1.30
C LYS A 48 -19.18 7.46 0.66
N ALA A 49 -19.57 7.70 -0.59
CA ALA A 49 -20.27 6.71 -1.40
C ALA A 49 -19.34 5.56 -1.81
N ASP A 50 -19.88 4.36 -2.01
CA ASP A 50 -19.11 3.14 -2.33
C ASP A 50 -18.20 3.32 -3.56
N ALA A 51 -18.69 3.97 -4.61
CA ALA A 51 -17.93 4.28 -5.82
C ALA A 51 -16.68 5.15 -5.59
N LEU A 52 -16.63 5.88 -4.46
CA LEU A 52 -15.54 6.76 -4.09
C LEU A 52 -14.65 6.19 -2.98
N LEU A 53 -14.98 5.02 -2.42
CA LEU A 53 -14.22 4.43 -1.32
C LEU A 53 -12.80 4.10 -1.74
N LEU A 54 -12.62 3.34 -2.82
CA LEU A 54 -11.30 2.89 -3.23
C LEU A 54 -10.34 4.07 -3.51
N PRO A 55 -10.71 5.10 -4.31
CA PRO A 55 -9.87 6.28 -4.48
C PRO A 55 -9.56 7.02 -3.16
N TRP A 56 -10.53 7.08 -2.24
CA TRP A 56 -10.32 7.75 -0.96
C TRP A 56 -9.38 6.99 -0.04
N LEU A 57 -9.49 5.65 0.02
CA LEU A 57 -8.59 4.80 0.79
C LEU A 57 -7.16 4.85 0.22
N PHE A 58 -6.99 4.97 -1.09
CA PHE A 58 -5.68 5.22 -1.70
C PHE A 58 -5.06 6.52 -1.18
N GLU A 59 -5.86 7.59 -1.06
CA GLU A 59 -5.39 8.86 -0.54
C GLU A 59 -5.03 8.76 0.94
N CYS A 60 -5.85 8.08 1.75
CA CYS A 60 -5.52 7.77 3.14
C CYS A 60 -4.20 6.99 3.24
N HIS A 61 -4.01 5.98 2.39
CA HIS A 61 -2.82 5.15 2.39
C HIS A 61 -1.59 5.96 1.98
N ARG A 62 -1.71 6.86 1.00
CA ARG A 62 -0.64 7.79 0.62
C ARG A 62 -0.19 8.66 1.79
N VAL A 63 -1.13 9.21 2.55
CA VAL A 63 -0.84 10.03 3.74
C VAL A 63 -0.14 9.19 4.81
N LEU A 64 -0.71 8.04 5.21
CA LEU A 64 -0.14 7.20 6.25
C LEU A 64 1.22 6.59 5.87
N ARG A 65 1.43 6.24 4.60
CA ARG A 65 2.71 5.72 4.10
C ARG A 65 3.82 6.77 4.19
N ALA A 66 3.50 8.03 3.93
CA ALA A 66 4.45 9.14 4.00
C ALA A 66 4.76 9.60 5.44
N ALA A 67 3.91 9.25 6.40
CA ALA A 67 4.09 9.64 7.80
C ALA A 67 5.22 8.85 8.50
N THR A 68 5.86 9.52 9.46
CA THR A 68 6.89 8.95 10.34
C THR A 68 6.33 8.73 11.74
N PRO A 69 6.66 7.62 12.43
CA PRO A 69 6.27 7.43 13.83
C PRO A 69 6.95 8.45 14.77
N PRO A 70 6.29 8.89 15.86
CA PRO A 70 4.89 8.62 16.17
C PRO A 70 3.97 9.51 15.31
N PHE A 71 2.88 8.94 14.79
CA PHE A 71 1.84 9.69 14.08
C PHE A 71 0.48 9.33 14.65
N ALA A 72 -0.23 10.33 15.19
CA ALA A 72 -1.53 10.13 15.80
C ALA A 72 -2.62 10.02 14.72
N VAL A 73 -3.33 8.89 14.69
CA VAL A 73 -4.50 8.69 13.85
C VAL A 73 -5.75 8.80 14.72
N SER A 74 -6.79 9.49 14.22
CA SER A 74 -7.99 9.71 15.01
C SER A 74 -8.70 8.39 15.36
N ALA A 75 -9.12 8.23 16.62
CA ALA A 75 -9.84 7.04 17.06
C ALA A 75 -11.14 6.81 16.27
N GLY A 76 -11.81 7.89 15.85
CA GLY A 76 -13.00 7.81 15.01
C GLY A 76 -12.72 7.23 13.62
N PHE A 77 -11.59 7.56 13.00
CA PHE A 77 -11.18 6.98 11.72
C PHE A 77 -10.83 5.50 11.86
N ILE A 78 -10.07 5.15 12.91
CA ILE A 78 -9.73 3.76 13.21
C ILE A 78 -11.01 2.94 13.41
N LYS A 79 -11.95 3.44 14.22
CA LYS A 79 -13.24 2.77 14.47
C LYS A 79 -14.04 2.55 13.19
N GLU A 80 -14.07 3.53 12.28
CA GLU A 80 -14.77 3.39 11.00
C GLU A 80 -14.14 2.30 10.12
N LEU A 81 -12.80 2.25 10.04
CA LEU A 81 -12.08 1.20 9.29
C LEU A 81 -12.33 -0.21 9.81
N LEU A 82 -12.68 -0.36 11.09
CA LEU A 82 -13.03 -1.65 11.68
C LEU A 82 -14.47 -2.09 11.35
N SER A 83 -15.27 -1.26 10.68
CA SER A 83 -16.62 -1.65 10.31
C SER A 83 -16.62 -2.73 9.21
N PRO A 84 -17.68 -3.57 9.13
CA PRO A 84 -17.78 -4.62 8.10
C PRO A 84 -17.67 -4.10 6.67
N ARG A 85 -18.06 -2.83 6.44
CA ARG A 85 -17.96 -2.16 5.14
C ARG A 85 -16.54 -2.16 4.56
N TYR A 86 -15.53 -2.14 5.43
CA TYR A 86 -14.12 -2.12 5.05
C TYR A 86 -13.46 -3.48 5.31
N LEU A 87 -13.58 -4.04 6.52
CA LEU A 87 -12.93 -5.31 6.88
C LEU A 87 -13.44 -6.50 6.07
N LYS A 88 -14.72 -6.48 5.68
CA LYS A 88 -15.40 -7.56 4.96
C LYS A 88 -15.95 -7.08 3.61
N SER A 89 -15.33 -6.04 3.04
CA SER A 89 -15.79 -5.43 1.80
C SER A 89 -15.71 -6.41 0.62
N SER A 90 -16.80 -6.50 -0.14
CA SER A 90 -16.82 -7.19 -1.45
C SER A 90 -16.34 -6.30 -2.60
N LEU A 91 -16.11 -5.01 -2.34
CA LEU A 91 -15.62 -4.06 -3.34
C LEU A 91 -14.15 -4.34 -3.65
N ASN A 92 -13.83 -4.52 -4.93
CA ASN A 92 -12.48 -4.84 -5.40
C ASN A 92 -11.45 -3.86 -4.84
N GLY A 93 -10.42 -4.39 -4.20
CA GLY A 93 -9.30 -3.63 -3.63
C GLY A 93 -9.58 -2.92 -2.31
N VAL A 94 -10.84 -2.74 -1.89
CA VAL A 94 -11.17 -2.04 -0.63
C VAL A 94 -10.66 -2.81 0.58
N GLN A 95 -10.90 -4.13 0.62
CA GLN A 95 -10.41 -4.98 1.72
C GLN A 95 -8.87 -4.97 1.79
N GLN A 96 -8.19 -5.08 0.65
CA GLN A 96 -6.72 -5.05 0.57
C GLN A 96 -6.14 -3.71 1.07
N LEU A 97 -6.70 -2.58 0.62
CA LEU A 97 -6.26 -1.27 1.11
C LEU A 97 -6.59 -1.06 2.58
N THR A 98 -7.71 -1.58 3.07
CA THR A 98 -8.04 -1.56 4.51
C THR A 98 -6.96 -2.27 5.32
N GLY A 99 -6.53 -3.47 4.88
CA GLY A 99 -5.41 -4.18 5.48
C GLY A 99 -4.09 -3.38 5.46
N CYS A 100 -3.82 -2.66 4.36
CA CYS A 100 -2.65 -1.77 4.26
C CYS A 100 -2.73 -0.61 5.27
N LEU A 101 -3.90 0.02 5.41
CA LEU A 101 -4.12 1.13 6.35
C LEU A 101 -3.96 0.68 7.80
N LEU A 102 -4.53 -0.47 8.17
CA LEU A 102 -4.40 -1.02 9.52
C LEU A 102 -2.95 -1.39 9.84
N SER A 103 -2.23 -1.93 8.86
CA SER A 103 -0.79 -2.16 8.96
C SER A 103 -0.02 -0.85 9.18
N ASP A 104 -0.36 0.20 8.43
CA ASP A 104 0.26 1.52 8.59
C ASP A 104 -0.03 2.14 9.97
N ILE A 105 -1.24 2.01 10.48
CA ILE A 105 -1.62 2.51 11.81
C ILE A 105 -0.78 1.81 12.89
N VAL A 106 -0.59 0.49 12.83
CA VAL A 106 0.28 -0.26 13.76
C VAL A 106 1.74 0.17 13.66
N ARG A 107 2.24 0.37 12.43
CA ARG A 107 3.60 0.89 12.21
C ARG A 107 3.78 2.27 12.85
N LEU A 108 2.79 3.14 12.73
CA LEU A 108 2.83 4.53 13.18
C LEU A 108 2.57 4.69 14.69
N SER A 109 1.84 3.76 15.31
CA SER A 109 1.59 3.73 16.75
C SER A 109 2.79 3.23 17.57
N SER A 110 3.72 2.53 16.92
CA SER A 110 4.91 1.95 17.55
C SER A 110 5.95 3.03 17.90
N GLY A 111 5.75 3.75 19.01
CA GLY A 111 6.82 4.49 19.68
C GLY A 111 7.68 3.52 20.47
N HIS A 112 8.93 3.29 20.04
CA HIS A 112 10.03 2.51 20.64
C HIS A 112 9.76 1.53 21.82
N ALA A 113 8.63 0.80 21.84
CA ALA A 113 8.34 -0.17 22.89
C ALA A 113 9.16 -1.45 22.63
N SER A 114 9.74 -2.04 23.68
CA SER A 114 10.53 -3.27 23.62
C SER A 114 9.74 -4.46 24.14
N GLY A 115 9.90 -5.64 23.52
CA GLY A 115 9.43 -6.92 24.09
C GLY A 115 7.91 -7.07 24.24
N GLU A 116 7.47 -7.64 25.37
CA GLU A 116 6.07 -7.99 25.67
C GLU A 116 5.10 -6.79 25.67
N GLU A 117 5.59 -5.57 25.91
CA GLU A 117 4.79 -4.34 25.82
C GLU A 117 4.24 -4.11 24.41
N ARG A 118 4.96 -4.56 23.37
CA ARG A 118 4.46 -4.48 21.98
C ARG A 118 3.21 -5.31 21.79
N ALA A 119 3.19 -6.56 22.26
CA ALA A 119 2.05 -7.47 22.06
C ALA A 119 0.75 -6.94 22.66
N ASN A 120 0.83 -6.08 23.69
CA ASN A 120 -0.34 -5.51 24.37
C ASN A 120 -0.83 -4.17 23.79
N MET A 121 -0.15 -3.59 22.80
CA MET A 121 -0.46 -2.25 22.29
C MET A 121 -0.96 -2.27 20.84
N LEU A 122 -2.12 -2.91 20.60
CA LEU A 122 -2.85 -2.68 19.36
C LEU A 122 -3.45 -1.26 19.39
N PRO A 123 -3.27 -0.46 18.32
CA PRO A 123 -3.86 0.89 18.23
C PRO A 123 -5.36 0.87 17.90
N PHE A 124 -6.00 -0.29 18.02
CA PHE A 124 -7.41 -0.52 17.80
C PHE A 124 -7.94 -1.59 18.77
N ASP A 125 -9.27 -1.66 18.88
CA ASP A 125 -9.97 -2.58 19.77
C ASP A 125 -9.65 -4.04 19.44
N THR A 126 -9.14 -4.77 20.43
CA THR A 126 -8.72 -6.18 20.32
C THR A 126 -9.87 -7.13 20.01
N ASN A 127 -11.13 -6.72 20.25
CA ASN A 127 -12.31 -7.50 19.86
C ASN A 127 -12.42 -7.69 18.33
N TYR A 128 -11.75 -6.85 17.55
CA TYR A 128 -11.70 -6.97 16.09
C TYR A 128 -10.50 -7.78 15.59
N ALA A 129 -9.65 -8.33 16.46
CA ALA A 129 -8.43 -9.01 16.05
C ALA A 129 -8.67 -10.13 15.02
N ASP A 130 -9.71 -10.94 15.23
CA ASP A 130 -10.08 -12.00 14.28
C ASP A 130 -10.55 -11.45 12.93
N ASP A 131 -11.35 -10.38 12.92
CA ASP A 131 -11.85 -9.75 11.70
C ASP A 131 -10.73 -9.04 10.93
N VAL A 132 -9.79 -8.41 11.64
CA VAL A 132 -8.59 -7.81 11.04
C VAL A 132 -7.68 -8.89 10.47
N LEU A 133 -7.47 -10.00 11.19
CA LEU A 133 -6.69 -11.12 10.66
C LEU A 133 -7.33 -11.68 9.39
N CYS A 134 -8.64 -11.89 9.38
CA CYS A 134 -9.38 -12.30 8.17
C CYS A 134 -9.24 -11.29 7.02
N CYS A 135 -9.30 -9.99 7.31
CA CYS A 135 -9.09 -8.93 6.32
C CYS A 135 -7.69 -9.01 5.69
N LEU A 136 -6.64 -9.27 6.50
CA LEU A 136 -5.27 -9.40 6.04
C LEU A 136 -5.01 -10.69 5.23
N THR A 137 -5.72 -11.79 5.53
CA THR A 137 -5.44 -13.09 4.89
C THR A 137 -6.38 -13.44 3.74
N SER A 138 -7.61 -12.89 3.71
CA SER A 138 -8.62 -13.15 2.67
C SER A 138 -8.11 -12.97 1.23
N PRO A 139 -7.36 -11.89 0.89
CA PRO A 139 -6.79 -11.73 -0.45
C PRO A 139 -5.89 -12.89 -0.89
N PHE A 140 -5.12 -13.46 0.04
CA PHE A 140 -4.27 -14.62 -0.25
C PHE A 140 -5.07 -15.88 -0.48
N GLY A 141 -6.28 -16.00 0.09
CA GLY A 141 -7.21 -17.08 -0.21
C GLY A 141 -7.65 -17.09 -1.68
N GLN A 142 -7.84 -15.91 -2.28
CA GLN A 142 -8.13 -15.79 -3.72
C GLN A 142 -6.92 -16.24 -4.56
N VAL A 143 -5.71 -15.85 -4.15
CA VAL A 143 -4.47 -16.29 -4.81
C VAL A 143 -4.27 -17.80 -4.69
N ALA A 144 -4.50 -18.37 -3.50
CA ALA A 144 -4.40 -19.80 -3.24
C ALA A 144 -5.36 -20.64 -4.10
N ARG A 145 -6.51 -20.08 -4.50
CA ARG A 145 -7.47 -20.70 -5.42
C ARG A 145 -7.19 -20.41 -6.90
N GLY A 146 -6.16 -19.64 -7.22
CA GLY A 146 -5.84 -19.23 -8.60
C GLY A 146 -6.81 -18.18 -9.17
N GLU A 147 -7.61 -17.52 -8.33
CA GLU A 147 -8.58 -16.50 -8.76
C GLU A 147 -7.92 -15.14 -9.00
N ALA A 148 -6.73 -14.91 -8.42
CA ALA A 148 -5.97 -13.68 -8.55
C ALA A 148 -4.46 -13.97 -8.51
N PRO A 149 -3.63 -13.19 -9.24
CA PRO A 149 -2.18 -13.33 -9.13
C PRO A 149 -1.67 -12.74 -7.80
N LEU A 150 -0.58 -13.29 -7.24
CA LEU A 150 0.04 -12.80 -6.01
C LEU A 150 0.41 -11.32 -6.06
N LYS A 151 0.70 -10.79 -7.26
CA LYS A 151 0.97 -9.36 -7.49
C LYS A 151 -0.12 -8.45 -6.95
N THR A 152 -1.38 -8.90 -6.90
CA THR A 152 -2.49 -8.15 -6.30
C THR A 152 -2.29 -7.89 -4.80
N CYS A 153 -1.53 -8.74 -4.11
CA CYS A 153 -1.25 -8.64 -2.68
C CYS A 153 0.07 -7.92 -2.36
N GLU A 154 0.80 -7.41 -3.37
CA GLU A 154 2.16 -6.83 -3.21
C GLU A 154 2.23 -5.74 -2.12
N GLN A 155 1.34 -4.76 -2.18
CA GLN A 155 1.30 -3.68 -1.19
C GLN A 155 0.97 -4.22 0.21
N LEU A 156 0.04 -5.17 0.30
CA LEU A 156 -0.36 -5.76 1.56
C LEU A 156 0.80 -6.53 2.22
N ILE A 157 1.56 -7.30 1.43
CA ILE A 157 2.77 -8.00 1.89
C ILE A 157 3.80 -6.98 2.41
N GLU A 158 4.08 -5.92 1.64
CA GLU A 158 5.02 -4.86 2.03
C GLU A 158 4.61 -4.22 3.37
N ARG A 159 3.34 -3.81 3.49
CA ARG A 159 2.86 -3.09 4.68
C ARG A 159 2.74 -3.98 5.91
N ALA A 160 2.24 -5.20 5.76
CA ALA A 160 2.12 -6.14 6.87
C ALA A 160 3.52 -6.52 7.41
N SER A 161 4.50 -6.65 6.52
CA SER A 161 5.90 -6.92 6.90
C SER A 161 6.52 -5.74 7.62
N ALA A 162 6.38 -4.52 7.09
CA ALA A 162 6.97 -3.30 7.67
C ALA A 162 6.37 -2.92 9.03
N SER A 163 5.14 -3.33 9.31
CA SER A 163 4.44 -3.07 10.57
C SER A 163 4.59 -4.21 11.59
N HIS A 164 5.03 -5.40 11.15
CA HIS A 164 4.97 -6.63 11.93
C HIS A 164 3.57 -6.93 12.51
N ILE A 165 2.50 -6.47 11.84
CA ILE A 165 1.12 -6.47 12.36
C ILE A 165 0.66 -7.84 12.88
N PHE A 166 1.06 -8.94 12.26
CA PHE A 166 0.69 -10.29 12.71
C PHE A 166 1.19 -10.60 14.12
N GLY A 167 2.39 -10.13 14.49
CA GLY A 167 2.93 -10.29 15.85
C GLY A 167 2.11 -9.57 16.91
N TYR A 168 1.46 -8.47 16.54
CA TYR A 168 0.54 -7.74 17.40
C TYR A 168 -0.86 -8.35 17.43
N LEU A 169 -1.35 -8.91 16.32
CA LEU A 169 -2.72 -9.43 16.20
C LEU A 169 -2.92 -10.82 16.78
N ILE A 170 -1.99 -11.74 16.51
CA ILE A 170 -2.14 -13.17 16.82
C ILE A 170 -2.47 -13.42 18.30
N PRO A 171 -1.83 -12.75 19.28
CA PRO A 171 -2.14 -12.96 20.70
C PRO A 171 -3.59 -12.64 21.09
N HIS A 172 -4.29 -11.80 20.32
CA HIS A 172 -5.67 -11.37 20.61
C HIS A 172 -6.73 -12.13 19.81
N CYS A 173 -6.32 -13.01 18.90
CA CYS A 173 -7.25 -13.80 18.10
C CYS A 173 -7.90 -14.90 18.96
N ARG A 174 -9.23 -15.01 18.90
CA ARG A 174 -10.00 -16.05 19.60
C ARG A 174 -10.25 -17.27 18.73
N GLN A 175 -10.26 -17.10 17.40
CA GLN A 175 -10.44 -18.20 16.45
C GLN A 175 -9.09 -18.84 16.08
N PRO A 176 -9.07 -20.09 15.57
CA PRO A 176 -7.86 -20.71 15.08
C PRO A 176 -7.14 -19.84 14.04
N VAL A 177 -5.86 -19.53 14.29
CA VAL A 177 -5.05 -18.69 13.38
C VAL A 177 -4.41 -19.49 12.26
N GLN A 178 -4.16 -20.79 12.49
CA GLN A 178 -3.40 -21.64 11.58
C GLN A 178 -4.05 -21.72 10.19
N GLU A 179 -5.33 -22.05 10.11
CA GLU A 179 -6.06 -22.15 8.83
C GLU A 179 -6.03 -20.82 8.05
N ARG A 180 -6.22 -19.70 8.74
CA ARG A 180 -6.21 -18.37 8.13
C ARG A 180 -4.82 -17.98 7.62
N LEU A 181 -3.77 -18.34 8.33
CA LEU A 181 -2.38 -18.10 7.92
C LEU A 181 -1.93 -19.06 6.81
N THR A 182 -2.45 -20.30 6.77
CA THR A 182 -2.14 -21.28 5.72
C THR A 182 -2.44 -20.72 4.32
N CYS A 183 -3.53 -19.98 4.15
CA CYS A 183 -3.87 -19.33 2.88
C CYS A 183 -2.76 -18.39 2.37
N VAL A 184 -2.02 -17.71 3.26
CA VAL A 184 -0.90 -16.85 2.90
C VAL A 184 0.22 -17.68 2.28
N PHE A 185 0.60 -18.78 2.93
CA PHE A 185 1.67 -19.66 2.45
C PHE A 185 1.30 -20.37 1.15
N VAL A 186 0.08 -20.92 1.07
CA VAL A 186 -0.42 -21.59 -0.14
C VAL A 186 -0.50 -20.61 -1.31
N GLY A 187 -0.98 -19.38 -1.09
CA GLY A 187 -1.02 -18.35 -2.14
C GLY A 187 0.37 -18.02 -2.69
N VAL A 188 1.38 -17.92 -1.83
CA VAL A 188 2.77 -17.70 -2.27
C VAL A 188 3.32 -18.91 -3.04
N GLN A 189 3.07 -20.12 -2.57
CA GLN A 189 3.49 -21.36 -3.24
C GLN A 189 2.86 -21.48 -4.64
N GLN A 190 1.56 -21.21 -4.76
CA GLN A 190 0.83 -21.25 -6.02
C GLN A 190 1.45 -20.29 -7.05
N ALA A 191 1.74 -19.05 -6.64
CA ALA A 191 2.36 -18.07 -7.53
C ALA A 191 3.80 -18.42 -7.95
N ALA A 192 4.55 -19.11 -7.07
CA ALA A 192 5.88 -19.62 -7.39
C ALA A 192 5.83 -20.79 -8.39
N ALA A 193 4.82 -21.66 -8.28
CA ALA A 193 4.59 -22.76 -9.22
C ALA A 193 4.22 -22.24 -10.62
N GLU A 194 3.39 -21.20 -10.72
CA GLU A 194 3.02 -20.56 -12.00
C GLU A 194 4.23 -19.97 -12.72
N HIS A 195 5.15 -19.32 -12.01
CA HIS A 195 6.41 -18.82 -12.59
C HIS A 195 7.32 -19.95 -13.11
N SER A 196 7.32 -21.09 -12.42
CA SER A 196 8.14 -22.24 -12.79
C SER A 196 7.63 -22.95 -14.05
N GLN A 197 6.31 -22.93 -14.30
CA GLN A 197 5.71 -23.50 -15.51
C GLN A 197 5.84 -22.57 -16.74
N GLY A 198 5.78 -21.25 -16.56
CA GLY A 198 5.96 -20.27 -17.64
C GLY A 198 7.36 -20.23 -18.26
N THR A 199 8.37 -20.77 -17.57
CA THR A 199 9.77 -20.83 -18.06
C THR A 199 10.04 -22.07 -18.92
N ARG A 200 9.05 -22.95 -19.12
CA ARG A 200 9.25 -24.28 -19.72
C ARG A 200 8.58 -24.47 -21.08
N LEU A 201 8.57 -23.44 -21.95
CA LEU A 201 8.14 -23.59 -23.34
C LEU A 201 8.93 -22.67 -24.29
N GLN A 202 10.18 -23.03 -24.59
CA GLN A 202 10.69 -22.91 -25.96
C GLN A 202 11.24 -24.28 -26.37
N PRO A 203 10.58 -25.02 -27.27
CA PRO A 203 11.22 -26.17 -27.89
C PRO A 203 12.41 -25.67 -28.73
N PRO A 204 13.53 -26.42 -28.77
CA PRO A 204 14.66 -26.06 -29.63
C PRO A 204 14.20 -26.03 -31.08
N VAL A 205 14.49 -24.92 -31.77
CA VAL A 205 14.28 -24.78 -33.21
C VAL A 205 15.19 -25.81 -33.90
N THR A 206 14.61 -26.90 -34.38
CA THR A 206 15.31 -27.86 -35.23
C THR A 206 15.59 -27.18 -36.57
N ILE A 207 16.81 -26.63 -36.71
CA ILE A 207 17.33 -26.18 -38.00
C ILE A 207 17.46 -27.42 -38.88
N ARG A 208 16.61 -27.52 -39.92
CA ARG A 208 16.83 -28.45 -41.02
C ARG A 208 17.47 -27.69 -42.18
N SER A 209 18.66 -28.11 -42.55
CA SER A 209 19.31 -27.88 -43.84
C SER A 209 20.14 -29.13 -44.15
N PRO A 210 20.44 -29.46 -45.42
CA PRO A 210 20.17 -28.73 -46.66
C PRO A 210 19.03 -29.30 -47.51
#